data_AF-A0A9D6QVZ8-F1
#
_entry.id   AF-A0A9D6QVZ8-F1
#
_cell.length_a   1.000
_cell.length_b   1.000
_cell.length_c   1.000
_cell.angle_alpha   90.00
_cell.angle_beta   90.00
_cell.angle_gamma   90.00
#
_symmetry.space_group_name_H-M   'P 1'
#
loop_
_entity.id
_entity.type
_entity.pdbx_description
1 polymer ?
#
loop_
_entity_poly.entity_id
_entity_poly.type
_entity_poly.pdbx_seq_one_letter_code
_entity_poly.pdbx_strand_id
1 'polypeptide(L)'
;MKQLTFRRFGTVIPRGKALALCLALCALELGFAWSAHGATFTTFDVPGAWWTMPSSINPAGAITGSYLSDVWHGFLRAPDGALTTFDVPGSTSTSAGSINPAGAIIGGYNDVSGGFHGFLRAPDGAFTTFAVPGAPWTLPSSINPAGAIAGYYMSESYH
;
A
#
# COMPACT_ATOMS: atom_id res chain seq x y z
N MET A 1 -76.62 -4.15 3.98
CA MET A 1 -75.25 -3.63 3.77
C MET A 1 -74.34 -4.79 3.40
N LYS A 2 -73.56 -4.67 2.31
CA LYS A 2 -72.75 -5.74 1.70
C LYS A 2 -71.53 -6.06 2.57
N GLN A 3 -71.34 -7.31 2.99
CA GLN A 3 -70.10 -7.82 3.60
C GLN A 3 -69.14 -8.28 2.50
N LEU A 4 -67.91 -7.73 2.50
CA LEU A 4 -66.81 -8.15 1.62
C LEU A 4 -66.29 -9.54 2.03
N THR A 5 -66.13 -10.44 1.07
CA THR A 5 -65.48 -11.74 1.29
C THR A 5 -63.99 -11.63 1.00
N PHE A 6 -63.14 -11.74 2.02
CA PHE A 6 -61.68 -11.86 1.86
C PHE A 6 -61.32 -13.31 1.55
N ARG A 7 -60.71 -13.59 0.39
CA ARG A 7 -60.07 -14.89 0.10
C ARG A 7 -58.60 -14.84 0.51
N ARG A 8 -58.21 -15.58 1.54
CA ARG A 8 -56.79 -15.91 1.80
C ARG A 8 -56.30 -16.91 0.76
N PHE A 9 -55.35 -16.52 -0.09
CA PHE A 9 -54.53 -17.46 -0.84
C PHE A 9 -53.41 -17.96 0.07
N GLY A 10 -53.67 -19.04 0.80
CA GLY A 10 -52.65 -19.80 1.50
C GLY A 10 -52.14 -20.93 0.61
N THR A 11 -51.12 -20.67 -0.21
CA THR A 11 -50.41 -21.75 -0.90
C THR A 11 -49.54 -22.47 0.13
N VAL A 12 -50.10 -23.51 0.75
CA VAL A 12 -49.36 -24.43 1.61
C VAL A 12 -48.42 -25.22 0.70
N ILE A 13 -47.12 -24.90 0.73
CA ILE A 13 -46.11 -25.74 0.10
C ILE A 13 -46.10 -27.07 0.89
N PRO A 14 -46.36 -28.23 0.25
CA PRO A 14 -46.39 -29.50 0.96
C PRO A 14 -45.00 -29.79 1.54
N ARG A 15 -44.96 -30.26 2.80
CA ARG A 15 -43.74 -30.45 3.61
C ARG A 15 -42.60 -31.20 2.90
N GLY A 16 -42.92 -32.11 1.97
CA GLY A 16 -41.93 -32.84 1.17
C GLY A 16 -41.26 -32.01 0.07
N LYS A 17 -41.94 -31.01 -0.51
CA LYS A 17 -41.37 -30.14 -1.56
C LYS A 17 -40.49 -29.03 -0.98
N ALA A 18 -40.78 -28.57 0.24
CA ALA A 18 -39.93 -27.62 0.95
C ALA A 18 -38.57 -28.22 1.34
N LEU A 19 -38.54 -29.51 1.75
CA LEU A 19 -37.31 -30.20 2.12
C LEU A 19 -36.41 -30.48 0.90
N ALA A 20 -37.01 -30.85 -0.24
CA ALA A 20 -36.28 -31.05 -1.49
C ALA A 20 -35.68 -29.74 -2.05
N LEU A 21 -36.36 -28.60 -1.86
CA LEU A 21 -35.86 -27.28 -2.27
C LEU A 21 -34.71 -26.81 -1.35
N CYS A 22 -34.77 -27.08 -0.05
CA CYS A 22 -33.66 -26.80 0.88
C CYS A 22 -32.43 -27.67 0.60
N LEU A 23 -32.59 -28.94 0.27
CA LEU A 23 -31.45 -29.82 -0.07
C LEU A 23 -30.81 -29.45 -1.42
N ALA A 24 -31.60 -29.02 -2.40
CA ALA A 24 -31.09 -28.53 -3.68
C ALA A 24 -30.33 -27.20 -3.56
N LEU A 25 -30.76 -26.28 -2.67
CA LEU A 25 -30.01 -25.07 -2.36
C LEU A 25 -28.72 -25.35 -1.57
N CYS A 26 -28.75 -26.27 -0.59
CA CYS A 26 -27.54 -26.65 0.14
C CYS A 26 -26.50 -27.33 -0.76
N ALA A 27 -26.91 -28.10 -1.78
CA ALA A 27 -25.99 -28.74 -2.71
C ALA A 27 -25.34 -27.76 -3.71
N LEU A 28 -25.95 -26.61 -3.98
CA LEU A 28 -25.37 -25.57 -4.85
C LEU A 28 -24.24 -24.78 -4.16
N GLU A 29 -24.31 -24.64 -2.84
CA GLU A 29 -23.33 -23.93 -2.01
C GLU A 29 -22.12 -24.82 -1.62
N LEU A 30 -22.24 -26.14 -1.69
CA LEU A 30 -21.14 -27.08 -1.40
C LEU A 30 -20.10 -27.17 -2.53
N GLY A 31 -20.32 -26.49 -3.67
CA GLY A 31 -19.41 -26.46 -4.81
C GLY A 31 -18.36 -25.34 -4.75
N PHE A 32 -18.51 -24.35 -3.86
CA PHE A 32 -17.48 -23.33 -3.65
C PHE A 32 -16.44 -23.83 -2.65
N ALA A 33 -15.63 -24.81 -3.08
CA ALA A 33 -14.33 -24.98 -2.47
C ALA A 33 -13.57 -23.67 -2.69
N TRP A 34 -13.47 -22.84 -1.64
CA TRP A 34 -12.46 -21.80 -1.60
C TRP A 34 -11.13 -22.52 -1.70
N SER A 35 -10.57 -22.59 -2.91
CA SER A 35 -9.16 -22.88 -3.05
C SER A 35 -8.47 -21.79 -2.26
N ALA A 36 -7.93 -22.14 -1.10
CA ALA A 36 -6.97 -21.28 -0.42
C ALA A 36 -5.86 -21.08 -1.45
N HIS A 37 -5.79 -19.88 -2.05
CA HIS A 37 -4.64 -19.50 -2.85
C HIS A 37 -3.43 -19.71 -1.95
N GLY A 38 -2.61 -20.71 -2.25
CA GLY A 38 -1.35 -20.91 -1.54
C GLY A 38 -0.56 -19.61 -1.66
N ALA A 39 -0.32 -18.92 -0.55
CA ALA A 39 0.43 -17.68 -0.57
C ALA A 39 1.85 -18.00 -1.05
N THR A 40 2.24 -17.45 -2.19
CA THR A 40 3.61 -17.50 -2.67
C THR A 40 4.37 -16.31 -2.09
N PHE A 41 5.49 -16.58 -1.42
CA PHE A 41 6.38 -15.53 -0.94
C PHE A 41 7.48 -15.29 -1.98
N THR A 42 7.76 -14.03 -2.28
CA THR A 42 8.96 -13.61 -3.03
C THR A 42 9.91 -12.94 -2.07
N THR A 43 11.12 -13.46 -1.95
CA THR A 43 12.20 -12.85 -1.19
C THR A 43 13.19 -12.18 -2.14
N PHE A 44 13.86 -11.13 -1.65
CA PHE A 44 14.94 -10.48 -2.36
C PHE A 44 15.80 -9.70 -1.36
N ASP A 45 17.07 -9.53 -1.70
CA ASP A 45 18.02 -8.69 -0.96
C ASP A 45 18.67 -7.71 -1.92
N VAL A 46 18.98 -6.50 -1.44
CA VAL A 46 19.87 -5.60 -2.16
C VAL A 46 21.31 -6.11 -1.98
N PRO A 47 22.07 -6.34 -3.07
CA PRO A 47 23.45 -6.82 -2.96
C PRO A 47 24.33 -5.90 -2.12
N GLY A 48 25.08 -6.48 -1.17
CA GLY A 48 25.98 -5.72 -0.28
C GLY A 48 25.28 -5.04 0.90
N ALA A 49 23.96 -5.14 1.03
CA ALA A 49 23.24 -4.61 2.17
C ALA A 49 23.37 -5.52 3.41
N TRP A 50 23.45 -4.91 4.59
CA TRP A 50 23.24 -5.59 5.86
C TRP A 50 21.76 -5.80 6.14
N TRP A 51 20.91 -4.84 5.74
CA TRP A 51 19.45 -4.94 5.82
C TRP A 51 18.77 -4.45 4.54
N THR A 52 17.76 -5.20 4.08
CA THR A 52 16.84 -4.78 3.01
C THR A 52 15.46 -4.61 3.61
N MET A 53 14.93 -3.38 3.61
CA MET A 53 13.65 -3.03 4.24
C MET A 53 12.65 -2.48 3.20
N PRO A 54 11.89 -3.35 2.52
CA PRO A 54 10.76 -2.92 1.71
C PRO A 54 9.70 -2.26 2.57
N SER A 55 9.18 -1.11 2.13
CA SER A 55 8.22 -0.30 2.90
C SER A 55 6.87 -0.16 2.20
N SER A 56 6.84 -0.22 0.86
CA SER A 56 5.62 0.01 0.09
C SER A 56 5.66 -0.68 -1.26
N ILE A 57 4.49 -1.10 -1.75
CA ILE A 57 4.29 -1.75 -3.04
C ILE A 57 3.12 -1.08 -3.77
N ASN A 58 3.27 -0.81 -5.07
CA ASN A 58 2.19 -0.25 -5.89
C ASN A 58 1.40 -1.35 -6.63
N PRO A 59 0.25 -1.04 -7.27
CA PRO A 59 -0.57 -2.04 -7.96
C PRO A 59 0.11 -2.75 -9.13
N ALA A 60 1.18 -2.18 -9.70
CA ALA A 60 1.97 -2.83 -10.74
C ALA A 60 2.94 -3.90 -10.17
N GLY A 61 3.07 -3.98 -8.85
CA GLY A 61 4.02 -4.87 -8.17
C GLY A 61 5.40 -4.26 -7.97
N ALA A 62 5.57 -2.95 -8.25
CA ALA A 62 6.83 -2.27 -7.98
C ALA A 62 6.95 -1.97 -6.48
N ILE A 63 8.11 -2.25 -5.90
CA ILE A 63 8.36 -2.13 -4.46
C ILE A 63 9.40 -1.04 -4.23
N THR A 64 9.14 -0.15 -3.28
CA THR A 64 10.17 0.77 -2.77
C THR A 64 10.47 0.46 -1.31
N GLY A 65 11.62 0.93 -0.86
CA GLY A 65 12.08 0.78 0.51
C GLY A 65 13.49 1.30 0.64
N SER A 66 14.11 0.97 1.76
CA SER A 66 15.48 1.37 2.04
C SER A 66 16.35 0.16 2.32
N TYR A 67 17.64 0.26 2.05
CA TYR A 67 18.61 -0.74 2.49
C TYR A 67 19.76 -0.07 3.23
N LEU A 68 20.34 -0.80 4.18
CA LEU A 68 21.47 -0.35 4.98
C LEU A 68 22.74 -1.02 4.44
N SER A 69 23.69 -0.20 4.01
CA SER A 69 25.11 -0.59 3.94
C SER A 69 25.84 0.22 5.01
N ASP A 70 26.76 1.12 4.67
CA ASP A 70 27.34 2.06 5.63
C ASP A 70 26.33 3.13 6.09
N VAL A 71 25.43 3.52 5.19
CA VAL A 71 24.31 4.43 5.42
C VAL A 71 23.03 3.88 4.79
N TRP A 72 21.90 4.54 5.04
CA TRP A 72 20.64 4.21 4.38
C TRP A 72 20.60 4.75 2.96
N HIS A 73 20.15 3.90 2.05
CA HIS A 73 19.93 4.21 0.65
C HIS A 73 18.50 3.82 0.25
N GLY A 74 17.92 4.53 -0.72
CA GLY A 74 16.63 4.17 -1.29
C GLY A 74 16.78 3.09 -2.37
N PHE A 75 15.72 2.29 -2.56
CA PHE A 75 15.62 1.41 -3.72
C PHE A 75 14.21 1.39 -4.34
N LEU A 76 14.16 1.01 -5.61
CA LEU A 76 12.98 0.63 -6.37
C LEU A 76 13.24 -0.75 -7.00
N ARG A 77 12.39 -1.71 -6.69
CA ARG A 77 12.37 -3.02 -7.32
C ARG A 77 11.22 -3.07 -8.31
N ALA A 78 11.52 -3.33 -9.57
CA ALA A 78 10.52 -3.55 -10.60
C ALA A 78 9.82 -4.92 -10.43
N PRO A 79 8.65 -5.13 -11.05
CA PRO A 79 7.89 -6.39 -10.93
C PRO A 79 8.67 -7.62 -11.44
N ASP A 80 9.53 -7.43 -12.44
CA ASP A 80 10.44 -8.44 -12.98
C ASP A 80 11.64 -8.75 -12.06
N GLY A 81 11.80 -7.99 -10.97
CA GLY A 81 12.87 -8.12 -9.99
C GLY A 81 14.09 -7.26 -10.22
N ALA A 82 14.13 -6.43 -11.27
CA ALA A 82 15.22 -5.49 -11.45
C ALA A 82 15.27 -4.49 -10.27
N LEU A 83 16.46 -4.30 -9.69
CA LEU A 83 16.70 -3.36 -8.60
C LEU A 83 17.36 -2.09 -9.13
N THR A 84 16.81 -0.94 -8.75
CA THR A 84 17.40 0.38 -8.94
C THR A 84 17.60 1.00 -7.57
N THR A 85 18.84 1.31 -7.21
CA THR A 85 19.16 2.05 -5.98
C THR A 85 19.25 3.54 -6.28
N PHE A 86 19.03 4.38 -5.27
CA PHE A 86 19.11 5.82 -5.43
C PHE A 86 19.40 6.53 -4.11
N ASP A 87 20.06 7.68 -4.24
CA ASP A 87 20.29 8.63 -3.18
C ASP A 87 19.80 10.01 -3.62
N VAL A 88 19.22 10.78 -2.70
CA VAL A 88 18.93 12.18 -2.97
C VAL A 88 20.25 12.93 -3.16
N PRO A 89 20.42 13.75 -4.21
CA PRO A 89 21.65 14.51 -4.42
C PRO A 89 22.04 15.36 -3.21
N GLY A 90 23.28 15.22 -2.73
CA GLY A 90 23.79 15.94 -1.56
C GLY A 90 23.32 15.39 -0.20
N SER A 91 22.60 14.27 -0.18
CA SER A 91 22.25 13.59 1.07
C SER A 91 23.42 12.81 1.66
N THR A 92 23.39 12.67 2.99
CA THR A 92 24.26 11.75 3.74
C THR A 92 23.59 10.40 4.01
N SER A 93 22.27 10.34 3.85
CA SER A 93 21.44 9.16 4.07
C SER A 93 20.05 9.39 3.46
N THR A 94 19.53 8.41 2.73
CA THR A 94 18.24 8.45 2.03
C THR A 94 17.36 7.29 2.48
N SER A 95 16.14 7.60 2.90
CA SER A 95 15.13 6.62 3.32
C SER A 95 13.85 6.78 2.50
N ALA A 96 13.54 5.80 1.64
CA ALA A 96 12.29 5.76 0.89
C ALA A 96 11.17 5.10 1.69
N GLY A 97 9.96 5.64 1.59
CA GLY A 97 8.82 5.25 2.44
C GLY A 97 7.59 4.79 1.69
N SER A 98 7.16 5.51 0.65
CA SER A 98 5.87 5.23 -0.04
C SER A 98 5.99 5.40 -1.55
N ILE A 99 5.23 4.61 -2.31
CA ILE A 99 5.16 4.66 -3.77
C ILE A 99 3.70 4.74 -4.23
N ASN A 100 3.40 5.63 -5.18
CA ASN A 100 2.07 5.74 -5.77
C ASN A 100 1.92 4.86 -7.04
N PRO A 101 0.70 4.71 -7.60
CA PRO A 101 0.48 3.91 -8.81
C PRO A 101 1.26 4.36 -10.04
N ALA A 102 1.63 5.64 -10.14
CA ALA A 102 2.45 6.15 -11.24
C ALA A 102 3.95 5.83 -11.07
N GLY A 103 4.35 5.26 -9.93
CA GLY A 103 5.75 4.96 -9.62
C GLY A 103 6.52 6.13 -8.99
N ALA A 104 5.83 7.20 -8.59
CA ALA A 104 6.45 8.28 -7.84
C ALA A 104 6.67 7.85 -6.39
N ILE A 105 7.87 8.09 -5.87
CA ILE A 105 8.32 7.64 -4.55
C ILE A 105 8.53 8.86 -3.67
N ILE A 106 8.06 8.78 -2.43
CA ILE A 106 8.40 9.76 -1.40
C ILE A 106 9.22 9.12 -0.29
N GLY A 107 9.96 9.97 0.42
CA GLY A 107 10.73 9.58 1.58
C GLY A 107 11.38 10.79 2.22
N GLY A 108 12.33 10.52 3.11
CA GLY A 108 13.13 11.56 3.73
C GLY A 108 14.62 11.32 3.52
N TYR A 109 15.40 12.38 3.68
CA TYR A 109 16.85 12.31 3.60
C TYR A 109 17.49 13.24 4.63
N ASN A 110 18.69 12.86 5.07
CA ASN A 110 19.54 13.72 5.88
C ASN A 110 20.46 14.52 4.96
N ASP A 111 20.57 15.83 5.18
CA ASP A 111 21.58 16.64 4.52
C ASP A 111 22.93 16.62 5.28
N VAL A 112 23.92 17.31 4.73
CA VAL A 112 25.26 17.43 5.33
C VAL A 112 25.29 18.28 6.62
N SER A 113 24.27 19.09 6.86
CA SER A 113 24.11 19.91 8.07
C SER A 113 23.29 19.22 9.17
N GLY A 114 22.82 17.99 8.94
CA GLY A 114 22.03 17.22 9.90
C GLY A 114 20.53 17.54 9.90
N GLY A 115 20.04 18.30 8.91
CA GLY A 115 18.62 18.55 8.70
C GLY A 115 17.93 17.36 8.04
N PHE A 116 16.67 17.11 8.40
CA PHE A 116 15.87 16.02 7.82
C PHE A 116 14.77 16.59 6.91
N HIS A 117 14.85 16.28 5.62
CA HIS A 117 14.01 16.86 4.59
C HIS A 117 13.19 15.80 3.87
N GLY A 118 12.06 16.22 3.30
CA GLY A 118 11.26 15.36 2.43
C GLY A 118 11.74 15.39 0.98
N PHE A 119 11.51 14.30 0.26
CA PHE A 119 11.69 14.27 -1.19
C PHE A 119 10.51 13.58 -1.90
N LEU A 120 10.37 13.92 -3.18
CA LEU A 120 9.60 13.22 -4.20
C LEU A 120 10.57 12.83 -5.32
N ARG A 121 10.65 11.54 -5.62
CA ARG A 121 11.35 10.99 -6.79
C ARG A 121 10.31 10.65 -7.85
N ALA A 122 10.37 11.33 -8.99
CA ALA A 122 9.53 11.05 -10.13
C ALA A 122 9.90 9.69 -10.78
N PRO A 123 9.01 9.11 -11.61
CA PRO A 123 9.25 7.81 -12.24
C PRO A 123 10.50 7.79 -13.15
N ASP A 124 10.86 8.92 -13.74
CA ASP A 124 12.08 9.11 -14.53
C ASP A 124 13.35 9.26 -13.67
N GLY A 125 13.21 9.30 -12.35
CA GLY A 125 14.30 9.45 -11.39
C GLY A 125 14.64 10.87 -10.99
N ALA A 126 13.96 11.89 -11.50
CA ALA A 126 14.16 13.26 -11.06
C ALA A 126 13.72 13.46 -9.60
N PHE A 127 14.47 14.24 -8.84
CA PHE A 127 14.17 14.56 -7.44
C PHE A 127 13.61 15.98 -7.29
N THR A 128 12.56 16.11 -6.49
CA THR A 128 12.09 17.36 -5.91
C THR A 128 12.20 17.25 -4.40
N THR A 129 12.94 18.14 -3.75
CA THR A 129 13.08 18.16 -2.29
C THR A 129 12.23 19.27 -1.69
N PHE A 130 11.80 19.09 -0.44
CA PHE A 130 10.99 20.07 0.26
C PHE A 130 11.17 19.95 1.77
N ALA A 131 11.01 21.09 2.45
CA ALA A 131 11.06 21.20 3.89
C ALA A 131 10.07 22.27 4.36
N VAL A 132 9.52 22.09 5.55
CA VAL A 132 8.74 23.13 6.23
C VAL A 132 9.70 24.17 6.78
N PRO A 133 9.56 25.47 6.45
CA PRO A 133 10.45 26.52 6.95
C PRO A 133 10.53 26.55 8.47
N GLY A 134 11.74 26.52 9.02
CA GLY A 134 11.99 26.53 10.47
C GLY A 134 11.68 25.21 11.19
N ALA A 135 11.34 24.14 10.47
CA ALA A 135 11.22 22.82 11.06
C ALA A 135 12.56 22.06 10.90
N PRO A 136 13.16 21.52 11.97
CA PRO A 136 14.34 20.67 11.83
C PRO A 136 14.06 19.44 10.96
N TRP A 137 12.86 18.83 11.11
CA TRP A 137 12.48 17.61 10.41
C TRP A 137 11.16 17.76 9.65
N THR A 138 11.17 17.39 8.37
CA THR A 138 9.99 17.25 7.50
C THR A 138 9.87 15.82 6.99
N LEU A 139 8.80 15.13 7.38
CA LEU A 139 8.63 13.68 7.18
C LEU A 139 7.36 13.40 6.36
N PRO A 140 7.47 13.21 5.04
CA PRO A 140 6.34 12.76 4.23
C PRO A 140 6.02 11.30 4.57
N SER A 141 4.74 10.99 4.77
CA SER A 141 4.27 9.67 5.21
C SER A 141 3.47 8.92 4.16
N SER A 142 2.81 9.63 3.24
CA SER A 142 1.99 9.01 2.20
C SER A 142 1.87 9.90 0.96
N ILE A 143 1.66 9.24 -0.19
CA ILE A 143 1.40 9.88 -1.47
C ILE A 143 0.17 9.22 -2.12
N ASN A 144 -0.78 10.02 -2.59
CA ASN A 144 -1.97 9.50 -3.26
C ASN A 144 -1.76 9.39 -4.80
N PRO A 145 -2.71 8.79 -5.56
CA PRO A 145 -2.58 8.65 -7.00
C PRO A 145 -2.51 9.98 -7.77
N ALA A 146 -3.07 11.07 -7.22
CA ALA A 146 -2.98 12.41 -7.80
C ALA A 146 -1.65 13.11 -7.48
N GLY A 147 -0.75 12.45 -6.74
CA GLY A 147 0.55 13.01 -6.34
C GLY A 147 0.48 13.93 -5.10
N ALA A 148 -0.66 14.02 -4.42
CA ALA A 148 -0.74 14.77 -3.17
C ALA A 148 -0.01 14.01 -2.06
N ILE A 149 0.83 14.73 -1.33
CA ILE A 149 1.68 14.20 -0.27
C ILE A 149 1.14 14.66 1.09
N ALA A 150 0.98 13.72 2.01
CA ALA A 150 0.72 14.02 3.42
C ALA A 150 1.92 13.60 4.27
N GLY A 151 2.06 14.23 5.44
CA GLY A 151 3.20 14.05 6.32
C GLY A 151 3.06 14.84 7.60
N TYR A 152 4.14 14.90 8.36
CA TYR A 152 4.27 15.70 9.57
C TYR A 152 5.64 16.34 9.62
N TYR A 153 5.79 17.35 10.47
CA TYR A 153 7.05 18.02 10.71
C TYR A 153 7.21 18.27 12.21
N MET A 154 8.44 18.43 12.64
CA MET A 154 8.75 18.82 14.01
C MET A 154 8.86 20.35 14.07
N SER A 155 8.08 21.00 14.92
CA SER A 155 8.27 22.43 15.21
C SER A 155 9.33 22.64 16.28
N GLU A 156 10.06 23.75 16.22
CA GLU A 156 11.05 24.12 17.25
C GLU A 156 10.43 24.53 18.60
N SER A 157 9.10 24.54 18.74
CA SER A 157 8.43 24.99 19.96
C SER A 157 7.49 23.93 20.50
N TYR A 158 7.78 23.45 21.72
CA TYR A 158 6.79 22.88 22.63
C TYR A 158 5.87 24.04 23.06
N HIS A 159 4.63 24.07 22.58
CA HIS A 159 3.56 24.89 23.14
C HIS A 159 2.45 23.98 23.64
#